data_AF-A0A955IT21-F1
#
_entry.id   AF-A0A955IT21-F1
#
_cell.length_a   1.000
_cell.length_b   1.000
_cell.length_c   1.000
_cell.angle_alpha   90.00
_cell.angle_beta   90.00
_cell.angle_gamma   90.00
#
_symmetry.space_group_name_H-M   'P 1'
#
loop_
_entity.id
_entity.type
_entity.pdbx_description
1 polymer ?
#
loop_
_entity_poly.entity_id
_entity_poly.type
_entity_poly.pdbx_seq_one_letter_code
_entity_poly.pdbx_strand_id
1 'polypeptide(L)'
;MTRPLAASCLLALATTLVPAAASLASPGLQEEQARQTTRPAETATDRIAELEARVRQLEGQLTDANAANRTLRDENDRLRQALRDAGQPVPETAPVSDDPTASPESLFQDLVRQYRERFADPVPDDARSRARRHAEIQAWCRDAATRQRVRTTWLVRVEELQLQAGASPQARVRVVDQATTLPVGDPVTIALSRRLAS
;
A
#
# COMPACT_ATOMS: atom_id res chain seq x y z
N MET A 1 -42.36 -12.59 56.82
CA MET A 1 -41.91 -13.79 57.55
C MET A 1 -42.52 -15.02 56.89
N THR A 2 -41.65 -15.91 56.38
CA THR A 2 -41.75 -17.38 56.26
C THR A 2 -42.94 -18.09 55.57
N ARG A 3 -42.60 -18.79 54.48
CA ARG A 3 -43.25 -19.99 53.86
C ARG A 3 -43.46 -21.14 54.87
N PRO A 4 -44.27 -22.18 54.56
CA PRO A 4 -43.82 -23.42 53.85
C PRO A 4 -44.82 -23.90 52.75
N LEU A 5 -44.43 -24.49 51.60
CA LEU A 5 -43.94 -25.85 51.23
C LEU A 5 -45.02 -26.90 50.86
N ALA A 6 -44.62 -27.75 49.90
CA ALA A 6 -45.23 -28.97 49.34
C ALA A 6 -46.33 -28.78 48.27
N ALA A 7 -46.44 -29.53 47.16
CA ALA A 7 -45.64 -30.45 46.34
C ALA A 7 -46.65 -31.33 45.59
N SER A 8 -46.46 -31.52 44.27
CA SER A 8 -46.78 -32.73 43.46
C SER A 8 -48.23 -33.30 43.46
N CYS A 9 -48.82 -33.85 42.41
CA CYS A 9 -48.43 -34.25 41.06
C CYS A 9 -49.72 -34.67 40.30
N LEU A 10 -49.70 -34.58 38.96
CA LEU A 10 -50.13 -35.56 37.93
C LEU A 10 -51.36 -36.45 38.23
N LEU A 11 -52.31 -36.74 37.34
CA LEU A 11 -52.18 -37.21 35.95
C LEU A 11 -53.62 -37.55 35.49
N ALA A 12 -54.05 -37.10 34.31
CA ALA A 12 -55.02 -37.81 33.44
C ALA A 12 -55.49 -36.88 32.32
N LEU A 13 -55.20 -37.23 31.07
CA LEU A 13 -56.00 -36.95 29.85
C LEU A 13 -55.21 -37.57 28.69
N ALA A 14 -55.60 -38.77 28.27
CA ALA A 14 -56.60 -39.01 27.23
C ALA A 14 -55.97 -38.95 25.83
N THR A 15 -55.65 -40.16 25.37
CA THR A 15 -55.36 -40.59 24.01
C THR A 15 -56.34 -40.05 22.97
N THR A 16 -55.86 -39.35 21.94
CA THR A 16 -56.51 -39.31 20.62
C THR A 16 -55.49 -39.09 19.48
N LEU A 17 -55.47 -40.09 18.59
CA LEU A 17 -55.27 -40.00 17.14
C LEU A 17 -53.98 -39.34 16.60
N VAL A 18 -52.98 -40.20 16.39
CA VAL A 18 -52.02 -40.06 15.28
C VAL A 18 -52.78 -40.24 13.96
N PRO A 19 -52.83 -39.26 13.04
CA PRO A 19 -53.18 -39.55 11.66
C PRO A 19 -51.94 -40.10 10.96
N ALA A 20 -52.13 -41.26 10.34
CA ALA A 20 -51.24 -41.84 9.35
C ALA A 20 -50.94 -40.83 8.22
N ALA A 21 -49.68 -40.42 8.10
CA ALA A 21 -49.13 -39.81 6.89
C ALA A 21 -47.71 -40.36 6.66
N ALA A 22 -47.59 -41.70 6.64
CA ALA A 22 -46.52 -42.33 5.91
C ALA A 22 -46.97 -42.46 4.44
N SER A 23 -46.09 -42.08 3.52
CA SER A 23 -46.21 -42.20 2.06
C SER A 23 -47.09 -41.11 1.42
N LEU A 24 -46.53 -40.10 0.75
CA LEU A 24 -45.81 -40.21 -0.53
C LEU A 24 -44.75 -39.09 -0.67
N ALA A 25 -43.62 -39.19 0.02
CA ALA A 25 -42.41 -38.52 -0.48
C ALA A 25 -41.76 -39.51 -1.45
N SER A 26 -41.85 -39.26 -2.75
CA SER A 26 -41.19 -40.13 -3.73
C SER A 26 -39.70 -40.23 -3.39
N PRO A 27 -39.13 -41.43 -3.18
CA PRO A 27 -37.71 -41.60 -2.83
C PRO A 27 -36.78 -40.93 -3.87
N GLY A 28 -37.21 -40.89 -5.14
CA GLY A 28 -36.49 -40.17 -6.19
C GLY A 28 -36.38 -38.65 -5.97
N LEU A 29 -37.40 -38.00 -5.38
CA LEU A 29 -37.35 -36.55 -5.13
C LEU A 29 -36.44 -36.18 -3.95
N GLN A 30 -36.32 -37.04 -2.95
CA GLN A 30 -35.40 -36.86 -1.82
C GLN A 30 -33.95 -37.11 -2.23
N GLU A 31 -33.68 -38.13 -3.06
CA GLU A 31 -32.35 -38.34 -3.65
C GLU A 31 -31.96 -37.21 -4.60
N GLU A 32 -32.89 -36.68 -5.39
CA GLU A 32 -32.61 -35.58 -6.33
C GLU A 32 -32.35 -34.26 -5.58
N GLN A 33 -33.09 -33.95 -4.50
CA GLN A 33 -32.81 -32.80 -3.63
C GLN A 33 -31.49 -32.95 -2.86
N ALA A 34 -31.15 -34.15 -2.39
CA ALA A 34 -29.85 -34.42 -1.78
C ALA A 34 -28.70 -34.22 -2.79
N ARG A 35 -28.86 -34.73 -4.03
CA ARG A 35 -27.87 -34.54 -5.11
C ARG A 35 -27.74 -33.09 -5.58
N GLN A 36 -28.84 -32.34 -5.58
CA GLN A 36 -28.84 -30.92 -5.93
C GLN A 36 -28.21 -30.03 -4.86
N THR A 37 -28.21 -30.46 -3.59
CA THR A 37 -27.57 -29.73 -2.48
C THR A 37 -26.11 -30.16 -2.25
N THR A 38 -25.75 -31.42 -2.53
CA THR A 38 -24.34 -31.87 -2.44
C THR A 38 -23.48 -31.34 -3.59
N ARG A 39 -23.98 -31.28 -4.83
CA ARG A 39 -23.21 -30.74 -5.96
C ARG A 39 -22.59 -29.35 -5.75
N PRO A 40 -23.34 -28.32 -5.31
CA PRO A 40 -22.76 -27.00 -5.06
C PRO A 40 -21.78 -27.01 -3.89
N ALA A 41 -22.03 -27.84 -2.85
CA ALA A 41 -21.12 -28.01 -1.72
C ALA A 41 -19.81 -28.73 -2.13
N GLU A 42 -19.89 -29.74 -2.98
CA GLU A 42 -18.75 -30.44 -3.58
C GLU A 42 -17.91 -29.47 -4.43
N THR A 43 -18.54 -28.68 -5.32
CA THR A 43 -17.81 -27.65 -6.09
C THR A 43 -17.18 -26.55 -5.23
N ALA A 44 -17.81 -26.18 -4.10
CA ALA A 44 -17.23 -25.22 -3.16
C ALA A 44 -16.02 -25.82 -2.43
N THR A 45 -16.10 -27.10 -2.05
CA THR A 45 -15.02 -27.84 -1.40
C THR A 45 -13.82 -27.99 -2.34
N ASP A 46 -14.06 -28.32 -3.61
CA ASP A 46 -13.03 -28.39 -4.64
C ASP A 46 -12.35 -27.04 -4.85
N ARG A 47 -13.13 -25.95 -4.85
CA ARG A 47 -12.59 -24.58 -4.99
C ARG A 47 -11.77 -24.15 -3.78
N ILE A 48 -12.18 -24.53 -2.57
CA ILE A 48 -11.40 -24.29 -1.34
C ILE A 48 -10.09 -25.07 -1.42
N ALA A 49 -10.11 -26.35 -1.81
CA ALA A 49 -8.91 -27.16 -1.96
C ALA A 49 -7.92 -26.57 -3.01
N GLU A 50 -8.44 -26.08 -4.13
CA GLU A 50 -7.65 -25.38 -5.16
C GLU A 50 -7.01 -24.10 -4.61
N LEU A 51 -7.78 -23.28 -3.89
CA LEU A 51 -7.28 -22.05 -3.28
C LEU A 51 -6.23 -22.33 -2.20
N GLU A 52 -6.45 -23.33 -1.34
CA GLU A 52 -5.48 -23.76 -0.34
C GLU A 52 -4.18 -24.28 -0.97
N ALA A 53 -4.28 -25.06 -2.05
CA ALA A 53 -3.10 -25.51 -2.79
C ALA A 53 -2.34 -24.32 -3.39
N ARG A 54 -3.05 -23.32 -3.89
CA ARG A 54 -2.46 -22.09 -4.42
C ARG A 54 -1.83 -21.21 -3.35
N VAL A 55 -2.44 -21.11 -2.17
CA VAL A 55 -1.85 -20.44 -1.01
C VAL A 55 -0.55 -21.11 -0.61
N ARG A 56 -0.54 -22.44 -0.45
CA ARG A 56 0.68 -23.20 -0.13
C ARG A 56 1.78 -23.01 -1.18
N GLN A 57 1.41 -22.99 -2.46
CA GLN A 57 2.35 -22.72 -3.55
C GLN A 57 2.95 -21.30 -3.46
N LEU A 58 2.12 -20.30 -3.21
CA LEU A 58 2.57 -18.90 -3.07
C LEU A 58 3.44 -18.70 -1.83
N GLU A 59 3.12 -19.37 -0.71
CA GLU A 59 3.94 -19.37 0.50
C GLU A 59 5.33 -19.99 0.26
N GLY A 60 5.38 -21.09 -0.50
CA GLY A 60 6.65 -21.69 -0.94
C GLY A 60 7.47 -20.72 -1.80
N GLN A 61 6.86 -20.13 -2.83
CA GLN A 61 7.50 -19.13 -3.68
C GLN A 61 8.01 -17.91 -2.90
N LEU A 62 7.23 -17.44 -1.92
CA LEU A 62 7.62 -16.33 -1.04
C LEU A 62 8.83 -16.70 -0.17
N THR A 63 8.85 -17.93 0.35
CA THR A 63 9.96 -18.44 1.17
C THR A 63 11.25 -18.52 0.35
N ASP A 64 11.18 -19.07 -0.86
CA ASP A 64 12.32 -19.18 -1.77
C ASP A 64 12.83 -17.80 -2.21
N ALA A 65 11.91 -16.89 -2.56
CA ALA A 65 12.26 -15.51 -2.92
C ALA A 65 12.91 -14.75 -1.75
N ASN A 66 12.47 -14.99 -0.52
CA ASN A 66 13.07 -14.42 0.68
C ASN A 66 14.46 -14.99 0.95
N ALA A 67 14.67 -16.29 0.75
CA ALA A 67 15.97 -16.93 0.88
C ALA A 67 16.96 -16.37 -0.16
N ALA A 68 16.57 -16.28 -1.42
CA ALA A 68 17.36 -15.69 -2.49
C ALA A 68 17.72 -14.22 -2.20
N ASN A 69 16.75 -13.43 -1.71
CA ASN A 69 17.00 -12.04 -1.31
C ASN A 69 18.03 -11.93 -0.18
N ARG A 70 18.03 -12.84 0.80
CA ARG A 70 19.04 -12.85 1.87
C ARG A 70 20.43 -13.11 1.30
N THR A 71 20.57 -14.13 0.45
CA THR A 71 21.85 -14.45 -0.21
C THR A 71 22.39 -13.25 -1.01
N LEU A 72 21.53 -12.61 -1.80
CA LEU A 72 21.92 -11.44 -2.59
C LEU A 72 22.32 -10.25 -1.71
N ARG A 73 21.66 -10.03 -0.56
CA ARG A 73 22.04 -8.98 0.41
C ARG A 73 23.41 -9.25 1.01
N ASP A 74 23.65 -10.48 1.47
CA ASP A 74 24.93 -10.86 2.06
C ASP A 74 26.08 -10.72 1.05
N GLU A 75 25.85 -11.09 -0.21
CA GLU A 75 26.82 -10.92 -1.28
C GLU A 75 27.06 -9.44 -1.60
N ASN A 76 26.00 -8.63 -1.65
CA ASN A 76 26.14 -7.18 -1.86
C ASN A 76 26.94 -6.52 -0.73
N ASP A 77 26.69 -6.89 0.52
CA ASP A 77 27.40 -6.36 1.68
C ASP A 77 28.88 -6.76 1.66
N ARG A 78 29.19 -7.99 1.25
CA ARG A 78 30.58 -8.43 1.03
C ARG A 78 31.28 -7.62 -0.06
N LEU A 79 30.63 -7.40 -1.20
CA LEU A 79 31.18 -6.61 -2.30
C LEU A 79 31.41 -5.15 -1.89
N ARG A 80 30.46 -4.55 -1.16
CA ARG A 80 30.60 -3.21 -0.60
C ARG A 80 31.76 -3.12 0.38
N GLN A 81 31.93 -4.13 1.23
CA GLN A 81 33.06 -4.17 2.15
C GLN A 81 34.39 -4.28 1.39
N ALA A 82 34.48 -5.17 0.39
CA ALA A 82 35.67 -5.31 -0.44
C ALA A 82 36.04 -4.01 -1.19
N LEU A 83 35.04 -3.26 -1.67
CA LEU A 83 35.25 -1.94 -2.29
C LEU A 83 35.79 -0.92 -1.28
N ARG A 84 35.23 -0.89 -0.06
CA ARG A 84 35.73 -0.03 1.03
C ARG A 84 37.17 -0.37 1.41
N ASP A 85 37.47 -1.66 1.55
CA ASP A 85 38.81 -2.15 1.89
C ASP A 85 39.83 -1.83 0.78
N ALA A 86 39.38 -1.80 -0.48
CA ALA A 86 40.17 -1.37 -1.64
C ALA A 86 40.32 0.16 -1.74
N GLY A 87 39.78 0.94 -0.78
CA GLY A 87 39.82 2.40 -0.80
C GLY A 87 38.97 3.03 -1.90
N GLN A 88 38.11 2.25 -2.57
CA GLN A 88 37.17 2.78 -3.54
C GLN A 88 35.95 3.36 -2.81
N PRO A 89 35.54 4.61 -3.12
CA PRO A 89 34.32 5.16 -2.58
C PRO A 89 33.14 4.34 -3.09
N VAL A 90 32.38 3.73 -2.18
CA VAL A 90 31.09 3.13 -2.52
C VAL A 90 30.08 4.27 -2.58
N PRO A 91 29.52 4.60 -3.76
CA PRO A 91 28.53 5.67 -3.84
C PRO A 91 27.28 5.27 -3.05
N GLU A 92 26.97 6.04 -2.01
CA GLU A 92 25.77 5.85 -1.19
C GLU A 92 24.55 6.54 -1.80
N THR A 93 24.78 7.53 -2.67
CA THR A 93 23.77 8.29 -3.40
C THR A 93 24.10 8.31 -4.89
N ALA A 94 23.05 8.35 -5.71
CA ALA A 94 23.22 8.62 -7.13
C ALA A 94 23.57 10.10 -7.34
N PRO A 95 24.40 10.43 -8.35
CA PRO A 95 24.58 11.81 -8.76
C PRO A 95 23.24 12.42 -9.19
N VAL A 96 23.00 13.68 -8.82
CA VAL A 96 21.83 14.42 -9.29
C VAL A 96 22.04 14.77 -10.76
N SER A 97 21.07 14.43 -11.61
CA SER A 97 21.12 14.72 -13.04
C SER A 97 20.86 16.21 -13.32
N ASP A 98 21.43 16.73 -14.41
CA ASP A 98 21.11 18.07 -14.91
C ASP A 98 19.71 18.15 -15.57
N ASP A 99 19.09 17.00 -15.84
CA ASP A 99 17.72 16.93 -16.37
C ASP A 99 16.69 17.24 -15.26
N PRO A 100 15.89 18.32 -15.38
CA PRO A 100 14.92 18.71 -14.35
C PRO A 100 13.81 17.68 -14.15
N THR A 101 13.61 16.75 -15.09
CA THR A 101 12.57 15.71 -14.98
C THR A 101 13.07 14.42 -14.34
N ALA A 102 14.38 14.26 -14.16
CA ALA A 102 14.97 13.03 -13.63
C ALA A 102 14.60 12.78 -12.16
N SER A 103 14.51 13.84 -11.35
CA SER A 103 14.14 13.74 -9.93
C SER A 103 13.61 15.06 -9.38
N PRO A 104 12.90 15.03 -8.23
CA PRO A 104 12.49 16.25 -7.52
C PRO A 104 13.64 17.18 -7.17
N GLU A 105 14.81 16.62 -6.83
CA GLU A 105 16.01 17.40 -6.51
C GLU A 105 16.54 18.13 -7.75
N SER A 106 16.59 17.43 -8.89
CA SER A 106 17.00 18.04 -10.18
C SER A 106 16.05 19.17 -10.58
N LEU A 107 14.74 18.94 -10.41
CA LEU A 107 13.72 19.96 -10.63
C LEU A 107 13.92 21.18 -9.71
N PHE A 108 14.20 20.94 -8.43
CA PHE A 108 14.42 22.01 -7.47
C PHE A 108 15.66 22.83 -7.81
N GLN A 109 16.76 22.17 -8.20
CA GLN A 109 17.98 22.84 -8.64
C GLN A 109 17.73 23.72 -9.88
N ASP A 110 16.97 23.21 -10.85
CA ASP A 110 16.57 24.00 -12.02
C ASP A 110 15.72 25.22 -11.64
N LEU A 111 14.75 25.07 -10.73
CA LEU A 111 13.95 26.18 -10.22
C LEU A 111 14.79 27.23 -9.48
N VAL A 112 15.76 26.80 -8.67
CA VAL A 112 16.70 27.71 -7.98
C VAL A 112 17.57 28.45 -8.98
N ARG A 113 18.07 27.77 -10.02
CA ARG A 113 18.84 28.40 -11.10
C ARG A 113 18.00 29.48 -11.80
N GLN A 114 16.79 29.14 -12.24
CA GLN A 114 15.88 30.09 -12.90
C GLN A 114 15.54 31.28 -12.00
N TYR A 115 15.33 31.05 -10.69
CA TYR A 115 15.08 32.12 -9.73
C TYR A 115 16.27 33.09 -9.65
N ARG A 116 17.49 32.55 -9.50
CA ARG A 116 18.71 33.36 -9.39
C ARG A 116 18.95 34.19 -10.65
N GLU A 117 18.77 33.60 -11.83
CA GLU A 117 18.92 34.30 -13.11
C GLU A 117 17.89 35.42 -13.26
N ARG A 118 16.62 35.14 -12.93
CA ARG A 118 15.52 36.10 -13.11
C ARG A 118 15.55 37.25 -12.10
N PHE A 119 16.00 36.99 -10.88
CA PHE A 119 15.96 37.94 -9.77
C PHE A 119 17.37 38.34 -9.32
N ALA A 120 18.37 38.23 -10.21
CA ALA A 120 19.76 38.61 -9.94
C ALA A 120 19.91 40.10 -9.59
N ASP A 121 19.06 40.95 -10.17
CA ASP A 121 19.18 42.40 -10.02
C ASP A 121 18.90 42.83 -8.57
N PRO A 122 19.75 43.70 -8.00
CA PRO A 122 19.52 44.25 -6.68
C PRO A 122 18.25 45.09 -6.67
N VAL A 123 17.47 44.95 -5.59
CA VAL A 123 16.25 45.73 -5.39
C VAL A 123 16.61 47.03 -4.68
N PRO A 124 16.18 48.20 -5.18
CA PRO A 124 16.34 49.46 -4.46
C PRO A 124 15.76 49.36 -3.04
N ASP A 125 16.42 49.99 -2.06
CA ASP A 125 16.04 49.95 -0.65
C ASP A 125 14.87 50.90 -0.34
N ASP A 126 13.75 50.72 -1.04
CA ASP A 126 12.50 51.40 -0.77
C ASP A 126 11.34 50.40 -0.65
N ALA A 127 10.36 50.76 0.17
CA ALA A 127 9.24 49.88 0.49
C ALA A 127 8.41 49.49 -0.75
N ARG A 128 8.33 50.38 -1.76
CA ARG A 128 7.54 50.15 -2.97
C ARG A 128 8.24 49.14 -3.89
N SER A 129 9.54 49.28 -4.07
CA SER A 129 10.37 48.34 -4.84
C SER A 129 10.38 46.95 -4.21
N ARG A 130 10.50 46.86 -2.88
CA ARG A 130 10.39 45.57 -2.16
C ARG A 130 9.01 44.93 -2.32
N ALA A 131 7.93 45.70 -2.17
CA ALA A 131 6.58 45.18 -2.33
C ALA A 131 6.31 44.70 -3.77
N ARG A 132 6.78 45.45 -4.77
CA ARG A 132 6.71 45.04 -6.17
C ARG A 132 7.49 43.75 -6.41
N ARG A 133 8.75 43.67 -5.95
CA ARG A 133 9.57 42.46 -6.08
C ARG A 133 8.89 41.25 -5.42
N HIS A 134 8.32 41.43 -4.24
CA HIS A 134 7.61 40.36 -3.55
C HIS A 134 6.42 39.85 -4.37
N ALA A 135 5.61 40.75 -4.94
CA ALA A 135 4.49 40.37 -5.79
C ALA A 135 4.94 39.65 -7.08
N GLU A 136 6.05 40.08 -7.69
CA GLU A 136 6.66 39.42 -8.85
C GLU A 136 7.13 38.00 -8.53
N ILE A 137 7.80 37.81 -7.39
CA ILE A 137 8.25 36.49 -6.91
C ILE A 137 7.04 35.59 -6.67
N GLN A 138 6.00 36.08 -6.00
CA GLN A 138 4.77 35.31 -5.78
C GLN A 138 4.10 34.90 -7.09
N ALA A 139 4.03 35.80 -8.07
CA ALA A 139 3.49 35.50 -9.39
C ALA A 139 4.32 34.43 -10.11
N TRP A 140 5.65 34.57 -10.08
CA TRP A 140 6.57 33.57 -10.64
C TRP A 140 6.42 32.19 -9.98
N CYS A 141 6.27 32.13 -8.65
CA CYS A 141 6.03 30.87 -7.94
C CYS A 141 4.74 30.19 -8.41
N ARG A 142 3.66 30.97 -8.61
CA ARG A 142 2.39 30.44 -9.15
C ARG A 142 2.57 29.90 -10.58
N ASP A 143 3.29 30.62 -11.44
CA ASP A 143 3.55 30.22 -12.82
C ASP A 143 4.52 29.04 -12.94
N ALA A 144 5.50 28.93 -12.04
CA ALA A 144 6.37 27.77 -11.96
C ALA A 144 5.56 26.53 -11.54
N ALA A 145 4.71 26.67 -10.52
CA ALA A 145 3.85 25.59 -10.05
C ALA A 145 2.85 25.10 -11.11
N THR A 146 2.37 25.97 -12.00
CA THR A 146 1.48 25.55 -13.11
C THR A 146 2.25 24.86 -14.23
N ARG A 147 3.42 25.39 -14.62
CA ARG A 147 4.27 24.80 -15.68
C ARG A 147 4.80 23.43 -15.32
N GLN A 148 5.15 23.20 -14.05
CA GLN A 148 5.71 21.93 -13.58
C GLN A 148 4.67 20.83 -13.34
N ARG A 149 3.39 21.06 -13.69
CA ARG A 149 2.33 20.02 -13.66
C ARG A 149 2.45 18.98 -14.77
N VAL A 150 3.56 18.93 -15.50
CA VAL A 150 3.80 17.87 -16.48
C VAL A 150 3.80 16.53 -15.74
N ARG A 151 3.17 15.52 -16.36
CA ARG A 151 3.00 14.19 -15.78
C ARG A 151 4.33 13.45 -15.80
N THR A 152 5.18 13.71 -14.82
CA THR A 152 6.45 13.01 -14.64
C THR A 152 6.24 11.79 -13.76
N THR A 153 6.89 10.68 -14.12
CA THR A 153 6.87 9.44 -13.34
C THR A 153 8.26 9.21 -12.78
N TRP A 154 8.36 9.07 -11.45
CA TRP A 154 9.60 8.75 -10.77
C TRP A 154 9.51 7.39 -10.12
N LEU A 155 10.62 6.65 -10.13
CA LEU A 155 10.76 5.45 -9.32
C LEU A 155 11.06 5.87 -7.88
N VAL A 156 10.25 5.41 -6.93
CA VAL A 156 10.40 5.76 -5.52
C VAL A 156 10.46 4.52 -4.65
N ARG A 157 11.27 4.60 -3.60
CA ARG A 157 11.30 3.64 -2.49
C ARG A 157 10.53 4.23 -1.31
N VAL A 158 9.58 3.48 -0.78
CA VAL A 158 8.86 3.85 0.44
C VAL A 158 9.75 3.51 1.64
N GLU A 159 10.14 4.52 2.40
CA GLU A 159 10.93 4.36 3.63
C GLU A 159 10.02 4.16 4.85
N GLU A 160 8.90 4.89 4.90
CA GLU A 160 7.95 4.85 6.01
C GLU A 160 6.53 5.06 5.49
N LEU A 161 5.56 4.31 6.02
CA LEU A 161 4.14 4.44 5.72
C LEU A 161 3.37 4.73 7.01
N GLN A 162 2.71 5.89 7.06
CA GLN A 162 1.91 6.33 8.19
C GLN A 162 0.42 6.20 7.87
N LEU A 163 -0.22 5.23 8.50
CA LEU A 163 -1.65 4.97 8.40
C LEU A 163 -2.33 5.47 9.68
N GLN A 164 -2.78 6.73 9.68
CA GLN A 164 -3.59 7.27 10.77
C GLN A 164 -5.08 7.13 10.48
N ALA A 165 -5.84 6.59 11.44
CA ALA A 165 -7.29 6.51 11.36
C ALA A 165 -7.91 7.91 11.25
N GLY A 166 -8.72 8.14 10.21
CA GLY A 166 -9.38 9.42 9.95
C GLY A 166 -8.54 10.44 9.16
N ALA A 167 -7.23 10.24 9.00
CA ALA A 167 -6.36 11.09 8.18
C ALA A 167 -6.11 10.48 6.79
N SER A 168 -5.60 11.29 5.87
CA SER A 168 -5.06 10.75 4.61
C SER A 168 -3.74 10.03 4.90
N PRO A 169 -3.56 8.79 4.41
CA PRO A 169 -2.30 8.07 4.61
C PRO A 169 -1.13 8.87 4.04
N GLN A 170 -0.01 8.89 4.75
CA GLN A 170 1.21 9.58 4.31
C GLN A 170 2.32 8.56 4.10
N ALA A 171 3.14 8.77 3.08
CA ALA A 171 4.35 7.98 2.86
C ALA A 171 5.56 8.90 2.81
N ARG A 172 6.59 8.54 3.56
CA ARG A 172 7.94 9.09 3.37
C ARG A 172 8.60 8.26 2.27
N VAL A 173 8.86 8.90 1.15
CA VAL A 173 9.41 8.25 -0.03
C VAL A 173 10.74 8.88 -0.41
N ARG A 174 11.64 8.08 -0.98
CA ARG A 174 12.87 8.58 -1.57
C ARG A 174 12.94 8.17 -3.03
N VAL A 175 13.25 9.12 -3.90
CA VAL A 175 13.45 8.84 -5.33
C VAL A 175 14.71 7.99 -5.49
N VAL A 176 14.65 7.02 -6.39
CA VAL A 176 15.78 6.17 -6.71
C VAL A 176 16.08 6.26 -8.19
N ASP A 177 17.36 6.26 -8.52
CA ASP A 177 17.82 6.20 -9.89
C ASP A 177 17.46 4.83 -10.49
N GLN A 178 16.92 4.81 -11.71
CA GLN A 178 16.40 3.58 -12.31
C GLN A 178 17.51 2.59 -12.69
N ALA A 179 18.70 3.09 -13.03
CA ALA A 179 19.83 2.25 -13.45
C ALA A 179 20.59 1.67 -12.26
N THR A 180 20.79 2.47 -11.21
CA THR A 180 21.66 2.14 -10.07
C THR A 180 20.89 1.76 -8.81
N THR A 181 19.59 2.06 -8.73
CA THR A 181 18.72 1.91 -7.54
C THR A 181 19.18 2.70 -6.32
N LEU A 182 20.20 3.54 -6.49
CA LEU A 182 20.73 4.40 -5.45
C LEU A 182 19.75 5.55 -5.18
N PRO A 183 19.69 6.01 -3.93
CA PRO A 183 18.86 7.15 -3.56
C PRO A 183 19.30 8.43 -4.28
N VAL A 184 18.33 9.20 -4.80
CA VAL A 184 18.52 10.52 -5.40
C VAL A 184 17.89 11.56 -4.48
N GLY A 185 18.73 12.41 -3.90
CA GLY A 185 18.31 13.50 -3.01
C GLY A 185 17.71 13.02 -1.68
N ASP A 186 17.00 13.96 -1.03
CA ASP A 186 16.41 13.77 0.29
C ASP A 186 15.01 13.12 0.23
N PRO A 187 14.57 12.44 1.31
CA PRO A 187 13.22 11.91 1.41
C PRO A 187 12.17 13.02 1.37
N VAL A 188 11.05 12.72 0.70
CA VAL A 188 9.89 13.61 0.59
C VAL A 188 8.67 12.91 1.19
N THR A 189 7.89 13.65 1.97
CA THR A 189 6.60 13.16 2.49
C THR A 189 5.50 13.47 1.49
N ILE A 190 4.80 12.44 1.02
CA ILE A 190 3.66 12.56 0.11
C ILE A 190 2.38 12.06 0.77
N ALA A 191 1.27 12.75 0.49
CA ALA A 191 -0.05 12.26 0.83
C ALA A 191 -0.48 11.20 -0.20
N LEU A 192 -0.85 10.02 0.27
CA LEU A 192 -1.38 8.96 -0.58
C LEU A 192 -2.89 9.12 -0.74
N SER A 193 -3.36 8.89 -1.97
CA SER A 193 -4.79 8.81 -2.24
C SER A 193 -5.41 7.60 -1.54
N ARG A 194 -6.58 7.78 -0.90
CA ARG A 194 -7.31 6.74 -0.14
C ARG A 194 -7.59 5.44 -0.91
N ARG A 195 -7.48 5.43 -2.25
CA ARG A 195 -7.68 4.24 -3.09
C ARG A 195 -6.60 3.16 -2.94
N LEU A 196 -5.46 3.45 -2.32
CA LEU A 196 -4.42 2.45 -2.05
C LEU A 196 -4.63 1.73 -0.70
N ALA A 197 -5.65 2.11 0.08
CA ALA A 197 -5.94 1.55 1.40
C ALA A 197 -7.13 0.57 1.41
N SER A 198 -7.58 0.12 0.22
CA SER A 198 -8.68 -0.84 0.05
C SER A 198 -8.17 -2.18 -0.46
#